data_AF-A0AAW7MH47-F1
#
_entry.id   AF-A0AAW7MH47-F1
#
_cell.length_a   1.000
_cell.length_b   1.000
_cell.length_c   1.000
_cell.angle_alpha   90.00
_cell.angle_beta   90.00
_cell.angle_gamma   90.00
#
_symmetry.space_group_name_H-M   'P 1'
#
loop_
_entity.id
_entity.type
_entity.pdbx_description
1 polymer ?
#
loop_
_entity_poly.entity_id
_entity_poly.type
_entity_poly.pdbx_seq_one_letter_code
_entity_poly.pdbx_strand_id
1 'polypeptide(L)'
;MWSRTFAGLVLGGFAAMALCGAVAHLTPAGWQTAVIPVIALFPLLWLGLCAVAYASRTAKHAWIGLGATTVVAWVALLLAHAVG
;
A
#
# COMPACT_ATOMS: atom_id res chain seq x y z
N MET A 1 -0.86 -20.84 7.48
CA MET A 1 -1.35 -19.91 6.44
C MET A 1 -1.85 -18.59 7.01
N TRP A 2 -2.61 -18.63 8.11
CA TRP A 2 -3.14 -17.45 8.81
C TRP A 2 -2.14 -16.29 9.07
N SER A 3 -0.90 -16.59 9.48
CA SER A 3 0.12 -15.54 9.70
C SER A 3 0.42 -14.71 8.44
N ARG A 4 0.38 -15.33 7.25
CA ARG A 4 0.61 -14.65 5.97
C ARG A 4 -0.61 -13.84 5.53
N THR A 5 -1.80 -14.36 5.81
CA THR A 5 -3.06 -13.62 5.67
C THR A 5 -3.01 -12.33 6.49
N PHE A 6 -2.61 -12.43 7.75
CA PHE A 6 -2.48 -11.27 8.63
C PHE A 6 -1.44 -10.25 8.13
N ALA A 7 -0.29 -10.72 7.63
CA ALA A 7 0.69 -9.83 7.01
C ALA A 7 0.06 -9.07 5.82
N GLY A 8 -0.62 -9.75 4.91
CA GLY A 8 -1.30 -9.13 3.76
C GLY A 8 -2.41 -8.16 4.18
N LEU A 9 -3.23 -8.54 5.15
CA LEU A 9 -4.39 -7.78 5.58
C LEU A 9 -3.96 -6.50 6.32
N VAL A 10 -3.01 -6.62 7.25
CA VAL A 10 -2.53 -5.48 8.06
C VAL A 10 -1.51 -4.66 7.30
N LEU A 11 -0.34 -5.22 6.99
CA LEU A 11 0.76 -4.47 6.36
C LEU A 11 0.41 -4.09 4.92
N GLY A 12 -0.19 -5.01 4.16
CA GLY A 12 -0.67 -4.69 2.81
C GLY A 12 -1.74 -3.59 2.82
N GLY A 13 -2.59 -3.54 3.85
CA GLY A 13 -3.60 -2.49 3.99
C GLY A 13 -2.96 -1.12 4.22
N PHE A 14 -2.01 -1.05 5.16
CA PHE A 14 -1.26 0.19 5.42
C PHE A 14 -0.44 0.65 4.21
N ALA A 15 0.21 -0.28 3.51
CA ALA A 15 0.96 0.05 2.29
C ALA A 15 0.03 0.58 1.18
N ALA A 16 -1.11 -0.07 0.94
CA ALA A 16 -2.08 0.38 -0.05
C ALA A 16 -2.64 1.77 0.28
N MET A 17 -3.00 2.02 1.54
CA MET A 17 -3.44 3.36 1.98
C MET A 17 -2.39 4.43 1.72
N ALA A 18 -1.13 4.17 2.07
CA ALA A 18 -0.05 5.13 1.87
C ALA A 18 0.21 5.42 0.38
N LEU A 19 0.20 4.39 -0.48
CA LEU A 19 0.35 4.57 -1.93
C LEU A 19 -0.83 5.35 -2.53
N CYS A 20 -2.06 5.02 -2.14
CA CYS A 20 -3.27 5.74 -2.53
C CYS A 20 -3.22 7.22 -2.13
N GLY A 21 -2.79 7.51 -0.90
CA GLY A 21 -2.59 8.89 -0.43
C GLY A 21 -1.50 9.62 -1.23
N ALA A 22 -0.40 8.95 -1.55
CA ALA A 22 0.70 9.54 -2.32
C ALA A 22 0.22 9.92 -3.73
N VAL A 23 -0.56 9.04 -4.38
CA VAL A 23 -1.18 9.31 -5.69
C VAL A 23 -2.12 10.51 -5.60
N ALA A 24 -2.96 10.58 -4.57
CA ALA A 24 -3.87 11.71 -4.38
C ALA A 24 -3.10 13.04 -4.20
N HIS A 25 -2.01 13.04 -3.41
CA HIS A 25 -1.18 14.22 -3.19
C HIS A 25 -0.42 14.68 -4.45
N LEU A 26 0.06 13.74 -5.26
CA LEU A 26 0.80 14.05 -6.49
C LEU A 26 -0.13 14.41 -7.67
N THR A 27 -1.45 14.40 -7.49
CA THR A 27 -2.39 14.69 -8.56
C THR A 27 -2.35 16.19 -8.90
N PRO A 28 -1.94 16.57 -10.13
CA PRO A 28 -1.73 17.98 -10.48
C PRO A 28 -3.01 18.84 -10.43
N ALA A 29 -4.16 18.22 -10.69
CA ALA A 29 -5.46 18.88 -10.67
C ALA A 29 -6.08 18.98 -9.25
N GLY A 30 -5.30 18.64 -8.21
CA GLY A 30 -5.74 18.60 -6.82
C GLY A 30 -6.37 17.26 -6.42
N TRP A 31 -6.22 16.90 -5.14
CA TRP A 31 -6.59 15.60 -4.59
C TRP A 31 -8.08 15.26 -4.77
N GLN A 32 -8.96 16.26 -4.87
CA GLN A 32 -10.41 16.07 -5.08
C GLN A 32 -10.70 15.32 -6.38
N THR A 33 -9.91 15.59 -7.43
CA THR A 33 -10.07 14.90 -8.73
C THR A 33 -9.56 13.46 -8.68
N ALA A 34 -8.71 13.13 -7.70
CA ALA A 34 -8.14 11.81 -7.50
C ALA A 34 -9.02 10.90 -6.61
N VAL A 35 -10.07 11.41 -5.95
CA VAL A 35 -10.84 10.65 -4.95
C VAL A 35 -11.41 9.35 -5.54
N ILE A 36 -12.15 9.44 -6.64
CA ILE A 36 -12.77 8.26 -7.28
C ILE A 36 -11.71 7.25 -7.77
N PRO A 37 -10.67 7.64 -8.54
CA PRO A 37 -9.68 6.68 -9.00
C PRO A 37 -8.88 6.06 -7.84
N VAL A 38 -8.59 6.80 -6.77
CA VAL A 38 -7.85 6.28 -5.61
C VAL A 38 -8.70 5.28 -4.81
N ILE A 39 -10.01 5.53 -4.66
CA ILE A 39 -10.96 4.56 -4.06
C ILE A 39 -11.00 3.27 -4.88
N ALA A 40 -11.02 3.37 -6.21
CA ALA A 40 -10.99 2.19 -7.09
C ALA A 40 -9.64 1.46 -7.06
N LEU A 41 -8.54 2.20 -6.92
CA LEU A 41 -7.17 1.66 -6.87
C LEU A 41 -6.88 0.90 -5.57
N PHE A 42 -7.42 1.38 -4.45
CA PHE A 42 -7.16 0.80 -3.12
C PHE A 42 -7.40 -0.71 -3.03
N PRO A 43 -8.59 -1.26 -3.37
CA PRO A 43 -8.84 -2.69 -3.27
C PRO A 43 -7.92 -3.49 -4.21
N LEU A 44 -7.59 -2.95 -5.38
CA LEU A 44 -6.70 -3.62 -6.34
C LEU A 44 -5.27 -3.73 -5.80
N LEU A 45 -4.73 -2.64 -5.26
CA LEU A 45 -3.41 -2.64 -4.61
C LEU A 45 -3.39 -3.57 -3.40
N TRP A 46 -4.42 -3.51 -2.56
CA TRP A 46 -4.47 -4.30 -1.34
C TRP A 46 -4.59 -5.80 -1.62
N LEU A 47 -5.44 -6.20 -2.57
CA LEU A 47 -5.55 -7.58 -3.00
C LEU A 47 -4.26 -8.08 -3.67
N GLY A 48 -3.59 -7.24 -4.45
CA GLY A 48 -2.27 -7.54 -5.01
C GLY A 48 -1.23 -7.81 -3.92
N LEU A 49 -1.17 -6.99 -2.87
CA LEU A 49 -0.26 -7.18 -1.74
C LEU A 49 -0.63 -8.41 -0.90
N CYS A 50 -1.93 -8.70 -0.73
CA CYS A 50 -2.38 -9.96 -0.15
C CYS A 50 -1.90 -11.16 -0.98
N ALA A 51 -2.01 -11.10 -2.30
CA ALA A 51 -1.52 -12.16 -3.19
C ALA A 51 -0.01 -12.35 -3.06
N VAL A 52 0.79 -11.27 -2.95
CA VAL A 52 2.24 -11.36 -2.66
C VAL A 52 2.50 -12.03 -1.31
N ALA A 53 1.73 -11.70 -0.28
CA ALA A 53 1.79 -12.37 1.02
C ALA A 53 1.54 -13.89 0.89
N TYR A 54 0.57 -14.28 0.06
CA TYR A 54 0.21 -15.68 -0.26
C TYR A 54 1.10 -16.36 -1.30
N ALA A 55 1.95 -15.63 -2.02
CA ALA A 55 3.01 -16.18 -2.86
C ALA A 55 4.35 -16.38 -2.11
N SER A 56 4.59 -15.62 -1.03
CA SER A 56 5.83 -15.69 -0.22
C SER A 56 6.18 -17.11 0.29
N ARG A 57 7.43 -17.56 0.11
CA ARG A 57 7.84 -18.94 0.50
C ARG A 57 7.61 -19.29 1.97
N THR A 58 7.66 -18.31 2.87
CA THR A 58 7.45 -18.51 4.31
C THR A 58 6.71 -17.33 4.94
N ALA A 59 6.15 -17.52 6.14
CA ALA A 59 5.55 -16.43 6.90
C ALA A 59 6.54 -15.30 7.20
N LYS A 60 7.77 -15.63 7.60
CA LYS A 60 8.83 -14.65 7.87
C LYS A 60 9.10 -13.75 6.66
N HIS A 61 9.21 -14.32 5.46
CA HIS A 61 9.43 -13.55 4.24
C HIS A 61 8.24 -12.65 3.90
N ALA A 62 7.00 -13.10 4.15
CA ALA A 62 5.80 -12.27 3.96
C ALA A 62 5.81 -11.05 4.89
N TRP A 63 6.14 -11.24 6.16
CA TRP A 63 6.21 -10.16 7.15
C TRP A 63 7.32 -9.16 6.85
N ILE A 64 8.53 -9.63 6.54
CA ILE A 64 9.65 -8.75 6.22
C ILE A 64 9.37 -7.99 4.91
N GLY A 65 8.93 -8.70 3.87
CA GLY A 65 8.63 -8.12 2.57
C GLY A 65 7.56 -7.05 2.67
N LEU A 66 6.39 -7.37 3.24
CA LEU A 66 5.32 -6.39 3.38
C LEU A 66 5.65 -5.28 4.39
N GLY A 67 6.45 -5.57 5.43
CA GLY A 67 6.91 -4.56 6.38
C GLY A 67 7.79 -3.52 5.68
N ALA A 68 8.76 -3.98 4.88
CA ALA A 68 9.60 -3.11 4.06
C ALA A 68 8.76 -2.31 3.05
N THR A 69 7.84 -2.96 2.34
CA THR A 69 6.92 -2.29 1.39
C THR A 69 6.09 -1.22 2.08
N THR A 70 5.59 -1.50 3.28
CA THR A 70 4.81 -0.53 4.07
C THR A 70 5.67 0.69 4.41
N VAL A 71 6.87 0.49 4.95
CA VAL A 71 7.79 1.59 5.28
C VAL A 71 8.09 2.44 4.03
N VAL A 72 8.42 1.80 2.90
CA VAL A 72 8.69 2.51 1.64
C VAL A 72 7.47 3.30 1.16
N ALA A 73 6.27 2.73 1.22
CA ALA A 73 5.05 3.41 0.82
C ALA A 73 4.75 4.64 1.68
N TRP A 74 4.98 4.56 2.99
CA TRP A 74 4.83 5.70 3.89
C TRP A 74 5.90 6.77 3.66
N VAL A 75 7.15 6.38 3.42
CA VAL A 75 8.20 7.34 3.03
C VAL A 75 7.81 8.04 1.73
N ALA A 76 7.30 7.32 0.73
CA ALA A 76 6.83 7.91 -0.52
C ALA A 76 5.68 8.90 -0.31
N LEU A 77 4.71 8.57 0.56
CA LEU A 77 3.64 9.51 0.95
C LEU A 77 4.19 10.77 1.62
N LEU A 78 5.11 10.63 2.57
CA LEU A 78 5.72 11.76 3.27
C LEU A 78 6.51 12.65 2.30
N LEU A 79 7.24 12.06 1.36
CA LEU A 79 7.94 12.80 0.31
C LEU A 79 6.95 13.50 -0.63
N ALA A 80 5.87 12.84 -1.03
CA ALA A 80 4.82 13.47 -1.85
C ALA A 80 4.20 14.68 -1.14
N HIS A 81 3.92 14.57 0.15
CA HIS A 81 3.42 15.68 0.97
C HIS A 81 4.47 16.78 1.17
N ALA A 82 5.77 16.47 1.20
CA ALA A 82 6.81 17.48 1.37
C ALA A 82 7.06 18.32 0.10
N VAL A 83 6.65 17.82 -1.07
CA VAL A 83 6.91 18.44 -2.38
C VAL A 83 5.66 19.08 -3.00
N GLY A 84 4.46 18.62 -2.62
CA GLY A 84 3.17 19.17 -3.06
C GLY A 84 2.64 20.27 -2.15
#